data_AF-A0A939UME9-F1
#
_entry.id   AF-A0A939UME9-F1
#
_cell.length_a   1.000
_cell.length_b   1.000
_cell.length_c   1.000
_cell.angle_alpha   90.00
_cell.angle_beta   90.00
_cell.angle_gamma   90.00
#
_symmetry.space_group_name_H-M   'P 1'
#
loop_
_entity.id
_entity.type
_entity.pdbx_description
1 polymer ?
#
loop_
_entity_poly.entity_id
_entity_poly.type
_entity_poly.pdbx_seq_one_letter_code
_entity_poly.pdbx_strand_id
1 'polypeptide(L)'
;EADIRYEDYVDRILCLPRNSVRDLKRVGTVQVNPAIGFENMKLVSSIKKADDRAAAEQQLLSGTSPVTVSEMMKQKARASQADDPKTKLEKEAKRLRKTIEQLQQRLEYVEESLGNM
;
A
#
# COMPACT_ATOMS: atom_id res chain seq x y z
N GLU A 1 2.54 32.37 1.23
CA GLU A 1 1.50 31.33 1.37
C GLU A 1 1.20 31.13 2.85
N ALA A 2 -0.06 30.97 3.23
CA ALA A 2 -0.40 30.56 4.59
C ALA A 2 -0.10 29.06 4.71
N ASP A 3 0.75 28.66 5.65
CA ASP A 3 1.17 27.27 5.93
C ASP A 3 0.01 26.46 6.55
N ILE A 4 -1.07 26.27 5.78
CA ILE A 4 -2.27 25.55 6.23
C ILE A 4 -2.23 24.15 5.62
N ARG A 5 -2.14 23.15 6.49
CA ARG A 5 -2.14 21.74 6.07
C ARG A 5 -3.57 21.22 5.95
N TYR A 6 -3.79 20.33 4.98
CA TYR A 6 -5.09 19.67 4.79
C TYR A 6 -5.54 18.95 6.07
N GLU A 7 -4.59 18.36 6.80
CA GLU A 7 -4.82 17.65 8.04
C GLU A 7 -5.36 18.56 9.15
N ASP A 8 -4.94 19.82 9.19
CA ASP A 8 -5.41 20.78 10.20
C ASP A 8 -6.88 21.12 9.98
N TYR A 9 -7.31 21.22 8.72
CA TYR A 9 -8.72 21.42 8.38
C TYR A 9 -9.56 20.19 8.76
N VAL A 10 -9.06 18.99 8.49
CA VAL A 10 -9.73 17.73 8.84
C VAL A 10 -9.94 17.62 10.36
N ASP A 11 -8.91 17.93 11.14
CA ASP A 11 -8.96 17.74 12.59
C ASP A 11 -9.74 18.87 13.29
N ARG A 12 -9.54 20.13 12.88
CA ARG A 12 -10.06 21.30 13.62
C ARG A 12 -11.40 21.80 13.13
N ILE A 13 -11.69 21.65 11.83
CA ILE A 13 -12.93 22.16 11.23
C ILE A 13 -13.93 21.02 11.05
N LEU A 14 -13.48 19.91 10.43
CA LEU A 14 -14.37 18.76 10.21
C LEU A 14 -14.50 17.87 11.45
N CYS A 15 -13.57 17.98 12.40
CA CYS A 15 -13.54 17.17 13.62
C CYS A 15 -13.64 15.66 13.33
N LEU A 16 -13.06 15.21 12.20
CA LEU A 16 -13.09 13.82 11.79
C LEU A 16 -11.76 13.13 12.14
N PRO A 17 -11.79 11.88 12.65
CA PRO A 17 -10.57 11.11 12.81
C PRO A 17 -9.87 10.93 11.45
N ARG A 18 -8.58 11.24 11.39
CA ARG A 18 -7.78 11.14 10.15
C ARG A 18 -7.89 9.77 9.47
N ASN A 19 -7.96 8.69 10.26
CA ASN A 19 -8.14 7.34 9.74
C ASN A 19 -9.48 7.18 9.01
N SER A 20 -10.56 7.74 9.55
CA SER A 20 -11.88 7.73 8.92
C SER A 20 -11.87 8.49 7.60
N VAL A 21 -11.22 9.66 7.55
CA VAL A 21 -11.08 10.45 6.31
C VAL A 21 -10.27 9.70 5.25
N ARG A 22 -9.20 8.99 5.65
CA ARG A 22 -8.42 8.16 4.73
C ARG A 22 -9.27 7.04 4.13
N ASP A 23 -10.08 6.39 4.95
CA ASP A 23 -10.95 5.30 4.52
C ASP A 23 -12.08 5.81 3.61
N LEU A 24 -12.69 6.95 3.96
CA LEU A 24 -13.69 7.64 3.13
C LEU A 24 -13.14 8.05 1.77
N LYS A 25 -11.94 8.63 1.73
CA LYS A 25 -11.26 8.96 0.46
C LYS A 25 -11.07 7.70 -0.39
N ARG A 26 -10.58 6.62 0.21
CA ARG A 26 -10.34 5.36 -0.51
C ARG A 26 -11.63 4.79 -1.10
N VAL A 27 -12.69 4.72 -0.30
CA VAL A 27 -14.00 4.25 -0.77
C VAL A 27 -14.57 5.18 -1.83
N GLY A 28 -14.45 6.50 -1.66
CA GLY A 28 -14.95 7.49 -2.63
C GLY A 28 -14.20 7.54 -3.95
N THR A 29 -12.93 7.12 -4.00
CA THR A 29 -12.15 7.06 -5.26
C THR A 29 -12.49 5.86 -6.13
N VAL A 30 -13.17 4.86 -5.58
CA VAL A 30 -13.43 3.59 -6.25
C VAL A 30 -14.92 3.34 -6.31
N GLN A 31 -15.44 3.03 -7.51
CA GLN A 31 -16.83 2.62 -7.64
C GLN A 31 -17.00 1.21 -7.04
N VAL A 32 -17.67 1.14 -5.89
CA VAL A 32 -18.03 -0.09 -5.16
C VAL A 32 -19.52 -0.05 -4.87
N ASN A 33 -20.22 -1.17 -5.01
CA ASN A 33 -21.65 -1.23 -4.72
C ASN A 33 -21.94 -0.94 -3.22
N PRO A 34 -22.72 0.12 -2.90
CA PRO A 34 -23.04 0.46 -1.51
C PRO A 34 -23.85 -0.61 -0.76
N ALA A 35 -24.53 -1.53 -1.46
CA ALA A 35 -25.35 -2.58 -0.86
C ALA A 35 -24.57 -3.55 0.03
N ILE A 36 -23.24 -3.66 -0.16
CA ILE A 36 -22.39 -4.51 0.68
C ILE A 36 -22.12 -3.89 2.07
N GLY A 37 -22.43 -2.61 2.28
CA GLY A 37 -22.17 -1.88 3.52
C GLY A 37 -20.74 -1.33 3.64
N PHE A 38 -20.56 -0.29 4.45
CA PHE A 38 -19.32 0.52 4.48
C PHE A 38 -18.06 -0.25 4.86
N GLU A 39 -18.12 -1.16 5.84
CA GLU A 39 -16.96 -1.96 6.24
C GLU A 39 -16.49 -2.90 5.12
N ASN A 40 -17.44 -3.46 4.36
CA ASN A 40 -17.14 -4.28 3.20
C ASN A 40 -16.63 -3.42 2.03
N MET A 41 -17.14 -2.19 1.85
CA MET A 41 -16.59 -1.25 0.88
C MET A 41 -15.13 -0.88 1.19
N LYS A 42 -14.75 -0.74 2.46
CA LYS A 42 -13.35 -0.52 2.87
C LYS A 42 -12.46 -1.69 2.48
N LEU A 43 -12.94 -2.93 2.67
CA LEU A 43 -12.23 -4.13 2.25
C LEU A 43 -12.05 -4.16 0.72
N VAL A 44 -13.14 -4.02 -0.02
CA VAL A 44 -13.15 -4.11 -1.49
C VAL A 44 -12.34 -2.97 -2.14
N SER A 45 -12.46 -1.74 -1.64
CA SER A 45 -11.69 -0.58 -2.13
C SER A 45 -10.18 -0.69 -1.88
N SER A 46 -9.74 -1.56 -0.96
CA SER A 46 -8.31 -1.84 -0.74
C SER A 46 -7.67 -2.72 -1.82
N ILE A 47 -8.50 -3.42 -2.62
CA ILE A 47 -8.04 -4.32 -3.68
C ILE A 47 -7.60 -3.49 -4.89
N LYS A 48 -6.36 -3.70 -5.35
CA LYS A 48 -5.75 -2.91 -6.44
C LYS A 48 -6.29 -3.25 -7.82
N LYS A 49 -6.45 -4.55 -8.13
CA LYS A 49 -6.91 -5.03 -9.43
C LYS A 49 -8.43 -4.91 -9.54
N ALA A 50 -8.92 -4.34 -10.64
CA ALA A 50 -10.36 -4.14 -10.86
C ALA A 50 -11.13 -5.47 -10.92
N ASP A 51 -10.59 -6.48 -11.59
CA ASP A 51 -11.24 -7.79 -11.73
C ASP A 51 -11.39 -8.51 -10.37
N ASP A 52 -10.33 -8.46 -9.55
CA ASP A 52 -10.35 -9.04 -8.20
C ASP A 52 -11.37 -8.30 -7.30
N ARG A 53 -11.52 -6.99 -7.51
CA ARG A 53 -12.49 -6.17 -6.79
C ARG A 53 -13.93 -6.58 -7.13
N ALA A 54 -14.24 -6.75 -8.41
CA ALA A 54 -15.55 -7.18 -8.86
C ALA A 54 -15.90 -8.59 -8.32
N ALA A 55 -14.93 -9.51 -8.32
CA ALA A 55 -15.11 -10.83 -7.73
C ALA A 55 -15.37 -10.77 -6.21
N ALA A 56 -14.64 -9.92 -5.48
CA ALA A 56 -14.86 -9.71 -4.05
C ALA A 56 -16.26 -9.15 -3.77
N GLU A 57 -16.71 -8.19 -4.57
CA GLU A 57 -18.03 -7.59 -4.45
C GLU A 57 -19.15 -8.62 -4.67
N GLN A 58 -19.04 -9.45 -5.71
CA GLN A 58 -19.99 -10.52 -5.97
C GLN A 58 -20.05 -11.54 -4.83
N GLN A 59 -18.90 -11.92 -4.27
CA GLN A 59 -18.86 -12.84 -3.12
C GLN A 59 -19.55 -12.26 -1.88
N LEU A 60 -19.35 -10.97 -1.60
CA LEU A 60 -20.01 -10.30 -0.50
C LEU A 60 -21.52 -10.17 -0.72
N LEU A 61 -21.95 -9.84 -1.94
CA LEU A 61 -23.36 -9.80 -2.32
C LEU A 61 -24.04 -11.18 -2.24
N SER A 62 -23.30 -12.26 -2.51
CA SER A 62 -23.79 -13.64 -2.37
C SER A 62 -23.96 -14.10 -0.91
N GLY A 63 -23.62 -13.26 0.07
CA GLY A 63 -23.73 -13.58 1.50
C GLY A 63 -22.51 -14.29 2.07
N THR A 64 -21.38 -14.34 1.35
CA THR A 64 -20.13 -14.90 1.89
C THR A 64 -19.60 -14.00 3.01
N SER A 65 -19.10 -14.61 4.09
CA SER A 65 -18.54 -13.86 5.21
C SER A 65 -17.35 -12.99 4.77
N PRO A 66 -17.27 -11.72 5.22
CA PRO A 66 -16.18 -10.81 4.89
C PRO A 66 -14.79 -11.34 5.26
N VAL A 67 -14.71 -12.15 6.31
CA VAL A 67 -13.47 -12.80 6.76
C VAL A 67 -12.98 -13.78 5.69
N THR A 68 -13.88 -14.62 5.18
CA THR A 68 -13.60 -15.60 4.13
C THR A 68 -13.16 -14.91 2.83
N VAL A 69 -13.86 -13.85 2.41
CA VAL A 69 -13.48 -13.07 1.22
C VAL A 69 -12.10 -12.44 1.40
N SER A 70 -11.81 -11.90 2.59
CA SER A 70 -10.49 -11.34 2.92
C SER A 70 -9.37 -12.39 2.82
N GLU A 71 -9.62 -13.60 3.32
CA GLU A 71 -8.65 -14.70 3.25
C GLU A 71 -8.43 -15.18 1.82
N MET A 72 -9.50 -15.36 1.04
CA MET A 72 -9.41 -15.73 -0.37
C MET A 72 -8.60 -14.71 -1.18
N MET A 73 -8.83 -13.41 -0.94
CA MET A 73 -8.08 -12.34 -1.60
C MET A 73 -6.61 -12.32 -1.17
N LYS A 74 -6.31 -12.57 0.11
CA LYS A 74 -4.93 -12.72 0.59
C LYS A 74 -4.22 -13.92 -0.03
N GLN A 75 -4.91 -15.06 -0.16
CA GLN A 75 -4.37 -16.24 -0.82
C GLN A 75 -4.12 -15.99 -2.31
N LYS A 76 -5.07 -15.36 -3.02
CA LYS A 76 -4.91 -14.97 -4.42
C LYS A 76 -3.75 -13.98 -4.61
N ALA A 77 -3.63 -13.00 -3.71
CA ALA A 77 -2.50 -12.08 -3.70
C ALA A 77 -1.18 -12.81 -3.50
N ARG A 78 -1.09 -13.75 -2.55
CA ARG A 78 0.10 -14.58 -2.32
C ARG A 78 0.43 -15.48 -3.52
N ALA A 79 -0.56 -16.08 -4.15
CA ALA A 79 -0.37 -16.89 -5.36
C ALA A 79 0.13 -16.02 -6.52
N SER A 80 -0.36 -14.78 -6.65
CA SER A 80 0.14 -13.82 -7.64
C SER A 80 1.49 -13.17 -7.27
N GLN A 81 1.84 -13.17 -5.98
CA GLN A 81 3.15 -12.76 -5.43
C GLN A 81 4.11 -13.95 -5.23
N ALA A 82 3.78 -15.12 -5.78
CA ALA A 82 4.81 -16.03 -6.23
C ALA A 82 5.53 -15.36 -7.42
N ASP A 83 6.17 -14.22 -7.15
CA ASP A 83 7.11 -13.51 -8.00
C ASP A 83 8.05 -14.59 -8.52
N ASP A 84 8.12 -14.70 -9.86
CA ASP A 84 9.06 -15.56 -10.57
C ASP A 84 10.43 -15.43 -9.87
N PRO A 85 11.06 -16.53 -9.40
CA PRO A 85 12.30 -16.50 -8.61
C PRO A 85 13.35 -15.54 -9.17
N LYS A 86 13.40 -15.39 -10.49
CA LYS A 86 14.24 -14.42 -11.20
C LYS A 86 14.02 -12.98 -10.77
N THR A 87 12.76 -12.52 -10.69
CA THR A 87 12.44 -11.13 -10.31
C THR A 87 12.79 -10.81 -8.85
N LYS A 88 12.74 -11.81 -7.97
CA LYS A 88 13.20 -11.67 -6.58
C LYS A 88 14.71 -11.46 -6.52
N LEU A 89 15.46 -12.29 -7.25
CA LEU A 89 16.92 -12.19 -7.34
C LEU A 89 17.37 -10.88 -8.00
N GLU A 90 16.65 -10.39 -9.02
CA GLU A 90 16.94 -9.08 -9.62
C GLU A 90 16.74 -7.92 -8.64
N LYS A 91 15.66 -7.94 -7.85
CA LYS A 91 15.42 -6.94 -6.79
C LYS A 91 16.51 -6.99 -5.73
N GLU A 92 16.95 -8.19 -5.35
CA GLU A 92 18.03 -8.40 -4.38
C GLU A 92 19.38 -7.90 -4.92
N ALA A 93 19.74 -8.28 -6.14
CA ALA A 93 20.94 -7.79 -6.82
C ALA A 93 20.95 -6.25 -6.90
N LYS A 94 19.82 -5.63 -7.22
CA LYS A 94 19.68 -4.16 -7.23
C LYS A 94 19.91 -3.55 -5.83
N ARG A 95 19.38 -4.16 -4.78
CA ARG A 95 19.60 -3.71 -3.39
C ARG A 95 21.07 -3.82 -3.01
N LEU A 96 21.69 -4.97 -3.27
CA LEU A 96 23.11 -5.20 -3.00
C LEU A 96 24.01 -4.19 -3.73
N ARG A 97 23.73 -3.91 -5.00
CA ARG A 97 24.45 -2.87 -5.77
C ARG A 97 24.36 -1.50 -5.10
N LYS A 98 23.16 -1.08 -4.66
CA LYS A 98 22.98 0.20 -3.96
C LYS A 98 23.78 0.23 -2.65
N THR A 99 23.81 -0.86 -1.90
CA THR A 99 24.60 -0.95 -0.67
C THR A 99 26.10 -0.87 -0.96
N ILE A 100 26.58 -1.54 -2.00
CA ILE A 100 27.99 -1.47 -2.42
C ILE A 100 28.37 -0.04 -2.76
N GLU A 101 27.57 0.65 -3.58
CA GLU A 101 27.81 2.04 -3.95
C GLU A 101 27.89 2.97 -2.73
N GLN A 102 26.99 2.81 -1.77
CA GLN A 102 27.01 3.57 -0.51
C GLN A 102 28.26 3.28 0.33
N LEU A 103 28.71 2.02 0.37
CA LEU A 103 29.91 1.64 1.11
C LEU A 103 31.18 2.14 0.42
N GLN A 104 31.21 2.16 -0.92
CA GLN A 104 32.32 2.72 -1.70
C GLN A 104 32.46 4.22 -1.47
N GLN A 105 31.36 4.98 -1.54
CA GLN A 105 31.37 6.42 -1.23
C GLN A 105 31.87 6.69 0.19
N ARG A 106 31.47 5.85 1.15
CA ARG A 106 31.92 5.96 2.53
C ARG A 106 33.39 5.61 2.70
N LEU A 107 33.89 4.63 1.94
CA LEU A 107 35.31 4.25 1.94
C LEU A 107 36.17 5.38 1.38
N GLU A 108 35.77 5.95 0.24
CA GLU A 108 36.46 7.09 -0.40
C GLU A 108 36.59 8.28 0.57
N TYR A 109 35.50 8.63 1.27
CA TYR A 109 35.54 9.67 2.31
C TYR A 109 36.55 9.37 3.43
N VAL A 110 36.68 8.10 3.84
CA VAL A 110 37.65 7.69 4.88
C VAL A 110 39.08 7.77 4.35
N GLU A 111 39.32 7.35 3.11
CA GLU A 111 40.63 7.42 2.47
C GLU A 111 41.07 8.87 2.25
N GLU A 112 40.19 9.75 1.80
CA GLU A 112 40.46 11.20 1.72
C GLU A 112 40.78 11.81 3.09
N SER A 113 40.05 11.38 4.14
CA SER A 113 40.30 11.85 5.50
C SER A 113 41.67 11.38 6.04
N LEU A 114 42.11 10.17 5.67
CA LEU A 114 43.43 9.65 6.02
C LEU A 114 44.56 10.33 5.22
N GLY A 115 44.33 10.65 3.94
CA GLY A 115 45.31 11.32 3.09
C GLY A 115 45.50 12.81 3.38
N ASN A 116 44.47 13.45 3.95
CA ASN A 116 44.52 14.84 4.42
C ASN A 116 45.03 14.98 5.87
N MET A 117 45.45 13.87 6.49
CA MET A 117 46.10 13.79 7.80
C MET A 117 47.63 13.80 7.65
#